data_AF-A0A661JPT2-F1
#
_entry.id   AF-A0A661JPT2-F1
#
_cell.length_a   1.000
_cell.length_b   1.000
_cell.length_c   1.000
_cell.angle_alpha   90.00
_cell.angle_beta   90.00
_cell.angle_gamma   90.00
#
_symmetry.space_group_name_H-M   'P 1'
#
loop_
_entity.id
_entity.type
_entity.pdbx_description
1 polymer ?
#
loop_
_entity_poly.entity_id
_entity_poly.type
_entity_poly.pdbx_seq_one_letter_code
_entity_poly.pdbx_strand_id
1 'polypeptide(L)'
;MARSRIVYIVTLGELAEVPGSPFAYWAPKSLRELFKKYPPLDRDVARRPDQPKIADVKQGLATADDLRFTRYWWEVPVEQIGTSREETFQGKKWVP
;
A
#
# COMPACT_ATOMS: atom_id res chain seq x y z
N MET A 1 -4.30 -32.17 22.06
CA MET A 1 -5.05 -30.92 22.33
C MET A 1 -5.62 -30.43 21.00
N ALA A 2 -6.94 -30.33 20.86
CA ALA A 2 -7.55 -29.82 19.63
C ALA A 2 -7.22 -28.33 19.50
N ARG A 3 -6.59 -27.92 18.40
CA ARG A 3 -6.39 -26.50 18.08
C ARG A 3 -7.78 -25.87 17.96
N SER A 4 -8.11 -24.92 18.83
CA SER A 4 -9.31 -24.10 18.69
C SER A 4 -9.26 -23.40 17.34
N ARG A 5 -10.16 -23.77 16.43
CA ARG A 5 -10.25 -23.14 15.12
C ARG A 5 -10.91 -21.77 15.29
N ILE A 6 -10.16 -20.70 15.05
CA ILE A 6 -10.72 -19.36 15.01
C ILE A 6 -11.48 -19.21 13.70
N VAL A 7 -12.78 -18.94 13.79
CA VAL A 7 -13.68 -18.76 12.64
C VAL A 7 -14.34 -17.40 12.77
N TYR A 8 -14.35 -16.67 11.66
CA TYR A 8 -15.06 -15.39 11.53
C TYR A 8 -16.15 -15.54 10.49
N ILE A 9 -17.39 -15.27 10.87
CA ILE A 9 -18.55 -15.32 9.99
C ILE A 9 -18.83 -13.90 9.51
N VAL A 10 -18.99 -13.74 8.20
CA VAL A 10 -19.22 -12.46 7.54
C VAL A 10 -20.02 -12.69 6.27
N THR A 11 -20.89 -11.75 5.91
CA THR A 11 -21.65 -11.80 4.65
C THR A 11 -20.83 -11.21 3.49
N LEU A 12 -21.16 -11.60 2.26
CA LEU A 12 -20.53 -10.99 1.08
C LEU A 12 -20.83 -9.49 0.96
N GLY A 13 -22.02 -9.06 1.39
CA GLY A 13 -22.39 -7.64 1.42
C GLY A 13 -21.50 -6.82 2.35
N GLU A 14 -21.16 -7.37 3.52
CA GLU A 14 -20.21 -6.70 4.40
C GLU A 14 -18.78 -6.68 3.80
N LEU A 15 -18.37 -7.69 3.04
CA LEU A 15 -17.06 -7.69 2.36
C LEU A 15 -16.98 -6.73 1.18
N ALA A 16 -18.12 -6.28 0.65
CA ALA A 16 -18.23 -5.31 -0.43
C ALA A 16 -18.21 -3.84 0.06
N GLU A 17 -18.13 -3.61 1.37
CA GLU A 17 -18.13 -2.26 1.96
C GLU A 17 -16.87 -1.46 1.64
N VAL A 18 -15.76 -2.13 1.36
CA VAL A 18 -14.53 -1.50 0.86
C VAL A 18 -14.62 -1.40 -0.66
N PRO A 19 -14.66 -0.19 -1.24
CA PRO A 19 -14.76 -0.02 -2.69
C PRO A 19 -13.58 -0.64 -3.44
N GLY A 20 -13.84 -1.20 -4.62
CA GLY A 20 -12.80 -1.68 -5.54
C GLY A 20 -12.20 -3.06 -5.23
N SER A 21 -12.59 -3.70 -4.11
CA SER A 21 -12.19 -5.08 -3.80
C SER A 21 -13.33 -6.06 -4.11
N PRO A 22 -13.06 -7.20 -4.76
CA PRO A 22 -14.06 -8.27 -4.90
C PRO A 22 -14.54 -8.82 -3.55
N PHE A 23 -13.62 -9.03 -2.60
CA PHE A 23 -13.91 -9.48 -1.23
C PHE A 23 -12.86 -8.95 -0.25
N ALA A 24 -13.20 -7.95 0.57
CA ALA A 24 -12.27 -7.36 1.53
C ALA A 24 -12.18 -8.16 2.85
N TYR A 25 -11.82 -9.45 2.77
CA TYR A 25 -11.77 -10.36 3.94
C TYR A 25 -10.70 -9.97 4.98
N TRP A 26 -9.69 -9.22 4.55
CA TRP A 26 -8.61 -8.72 5.39
C TRP A 26 -9.04 -7.50 6.23
N ALA A 27 -10.12 -6.82 5.83
CA ALA A 27 -10.55 -5.58 6.46
C ALA A 27 -11.46 -5.90 7.66
N PRO A 28 -11.06 -5.54 8.90
CA PRO A 28 -11.91 -5.74 10.07
C PRO A 28 -13.16 -4.87 9.97
N LYS A 29 -14.23 -5.28 10.65
CA LYS A 29 -15.50 -4.53 10.70
C LYS A 29 -15.30 -3.04 11.00
N SER A 30 -14.47 -2.73 12.00
CA SER A 30 -14.17 -1.35 12.40
C SER A 30 -13.58 -0.49 11.27
N LEU A 31 -12.77 -1.09 10.38
CA LEU A 31 -12.21 -0.39 9.22
C LEU A 31 -13.25 -0.20 8.12
N ARG A 32 -14.03 -1.25 7.81
CA ARG A 32 -15.07 -1.20 6.78
C ARG A 32 -16.14 -0.15 7.07
N GLU A 33 -16.52 -0.01 8.34
CA GLU A 33 -17.47 1.01 8.80
C GLU A 33 -17.00 2.44 8.50
N LEU A 34 -15.68 2.70 8.47
CA LEU A 34 -15.15 4.03 8.15
C LEU A 34 -15.48 4.46 6.72
N PHE A 35 -15.49 3.52 5.76
CA PHE A 35 -15.83 3.78 4.35
C PHE A 35 -17.31 4.16 4.14
N LYS A 36 -18.18 3.83 5.11
CA LYS A 36 -19.59 4.25 5.11
C LYS A 36 -19.80 5.53 5.91
N LYS A 37 -19.12 5.65 7.05
CA LYS A 37 -19.33 6.73 8.02
C LYS A 37 -18.77 8.07 7.54
N TYR A 38 -17.60 8.05 6.90
CA TYR A 38 -16.89 9.26 6.50
C TYR A 38 -16.96 9.48 4.98
N PRO A 39 -16.82 10.73 4.51
CA PRO A 39 -16.61 10.99 3.10
C PRO A 39 -15.35 10.28 2.58
N PRO A 40 -15.22 10.04 1.26
CA PRO A 40 -14.03 9.45 0.69
C PRO A 40 -12.80 10.31 1.03
N LEU A 41 -11.65 9.64 1.15
CA LEU A 41 -10.38 10.34 1.32
C LEU A 41 -10.21 11.35 0.19
N ASP A 42 -10.24 10.85 -1.05
CA ASP A 42 -10.29 11.65 -2.27
C ASP A 42 -11.50 11.21 -3.11
N ARG A 43 -12.39 12.17 -3.39
CA ARG A 43 -13.65 11.92 -4.10
C ARG A 43 -13.47 11.62 -5.58
N ASP A 44 -12.42 12.14 -6.18
CA ASP A 44 -12.16 11.97 -7.61
C ASP A 44 -11.62 10.56 -7.85
N VAL A 45 -10.67 10.12 -7.00
CA VAL A 45 -10.17 8.74 -6.99
C VAL A 45 -11.28 7.74 -6.66
N ALA A 46 -12.13 8.07 -5.67
CA ALA A 46 -13.26 7.23 -5.28
C ALA A 46 -14.45 7.26 -6.27
N ARG A 47 -14.39 8.07 -7.32
CA ARG A 47 -15.48 8.26 -8.31
C ARG A 47 -16.81 8.69 -7.67
N ARG A 48 -16.76 9.61 -6.72
CA ARG A 48 -17.92 10.16 -5.98
C ARG A 48 -17.92 11.69 -6.03
N PRO A 49 -18.09 12.31 -7.22
CA PRO A 49 -17.89 13.75 -7.40
C PRO A 49 -18.79 14.63 -6.51
N ASP A 50 -19.98 14.14 -6.16
CA ASP A 50 -20.98 14.87 -5.37
C ASP A 50 -20.68 14.88 -3.85
N GLN A 51 -19.69 14.12 -3.38
CA GLN A 51 -19.33 14.07 -1.97
C GLN A 51 -18.22 15.08 -1.62
N PRO A 52 -18.15 15.58 -0.37
CA PRO A 52 -16.95 16.25 0.10
C PRO A 52 -15.77 15.25 0.15
N LYS A 53 -14.54 15.74 0.05
CA LYS A 53 -13.32 14.93 0.23
C LYS A 53 -12.61 15.32 1.53
N ILE A 54 -11.89 14.39 2.13
CA ILE A 54 -11.08 14.64 3.32
C ILE A 54 -9.72 15.24 2.92
N ALA A 55 -9.12 14.74 1.85
CA ALA A 55 -7.81 15.16 1.34
C ALA A 55 -7.68 14.89 -0.17
N ASP A 56 -6.58 15.34 -0.75
CA ASP A 56 -6.16 14.94 -2.10
C ASP A 56 -5.22 13.73 -1.99
N VAL A 57 -5.53 12.66 -2.71
CA VAL A 57 -4.58 11.55 -2.89
C VAL A 57 -3.62 11.95 -4.00
N LYS A 58 -2.33 11.94 -3.68
CA LYS A 58 -1.24 12.21 -4.63
C LYS A 58 -0.32 11.00 -4.72
N GLN A 59 0.23 10.78 -5.91
CA GLN A 59 1.32 9.83 -6.09
C GLN A 59 2.62 10.45 -5.58
N GLY A 60 3.40 9.69 -4.81
CA GLY A 60 4.75 10.11 -4.39
C GLY A 60 5.76 10.07 -5.53
N LEU A 61 7.02 10.38 -5.23
CA LEU A 61 8.11 10.19 -6.18
C LEU A 61 8.18 8.71 -6.58
N ALA A 62 7.96 8.44 -7.86
CA ALA A 62 8.13 7.14 -8.47
C ALA A 62 9.28 7.21 -9.47
N THR A 63 10.04 6.12 -9.60
CA THR A 63 11.00 5.91 -10.70
C THR A 63 10.31 6.13 -12.05
N ALA A 64 9.05 5.69 -12.17
CA ALA A 64 8.17 5.76 -13.36
C ALA A 64 8.77 5.15 -14.65
N ASP A 65 9.98 4.61 -14.54
CA ASP A 65 10.79 3.94 -15.55
C ASP A 65 11.85 3.13 -14.78
N ASP A 66 11.45 1.95 -14.32
CA ASP A 66 12.28 1.11 -13.46
C ASP A 66 13.62 0.80 -14.12
N LEU A 67 13.62 0.54 -15.44
CA LEU A 67 14.83 0.20 -16.19
C LEU A 67 15.91 1.29 -16.13
N ARG A 68 15.52 2.56 -15.97
CA ARG A 68 16.47 3.67 -15.87
C ARG A 68 17.20 3.69 -14.52
N PHE A 69 16.53 3.28 -13.45
CA PHE A 69 16.98 3.44 -12.06
C PHE A 69 17.34 2.13 -11.37
N THR A 70 16.92 0.98 -11.90
CA THR A 70 17.42 -0.33 -11.48
C THR A 70 18.75 -0.62 -12.18
N ARG A 71 19.64 -1.31 -11.47
CA ARG A 71 20.89 -1.85 -12.00
C ARG A 71 21.00 -3.31 -11.60
N TYR A 72 21.56 -4.13 -12.49
CA TYR A 72 21.97 -5.47 -12.11
C TYR A 72 23.20 -5.40 -11.19
N TRP A 73 23.37 -6.42 -10.36
CA TRP A 73 24.46 -6.45 -9.37
C TRP A 73 25.86 -6.39 -10.01
N TRP A 74 26.01 -6.82 -11.27
CA TRP A 74 27.26 -6.72 -12.04
C TRP A 74 27.50 -5.36 -12.71
N GLU A 75 26.49 -4.47 -12.74
CA GLU A 75 26.62 -3.12 -13.31
C GLU A 75 27.12 -2.09 -12.28
N VAL A 76 27.13 -2.45 -11.00
CA VAL A 76 27.55 -1.59 -9.90
C VAL A 76 28.86 -2.13 -9.31
N PRO A 77 29.93 -1.34 -9.26
CA PRO A 77 31.15 -1.74 -8.56
C PRO A 77 30.88 -2.04 -7.08
N VAL A 78 31.46 -3.13 -6.57
CA VAL A 78 31.16 -3.67 -5.23
C VAL A 78 31.40 -2.64 -4.13
N GLU A 79 32.40 -1.78 -4.27
CA GLU A 79 32.74 -0.70 -3.36
C GLU A 79 31.68 0.39 -3.26
N GLN A 80 30.75 0.49 -4.23
CA GLN A 80 29.63 1.43 -4.23
C GLN A 80 28.34 0.84 -3.64
N ILE A 81 28.35 -0.45 -3.28
CA ILE A 81 27.17 -1.16 -2.74
C ILE A 81 27.15 -1.05 -1.22
N GLY A 82 26.10 -0.42 -0.70
CA GLY A 82 25.77 -0.32 0.72
C GLY A 82 24.98 -1.54 1.19
N THR A 83 25.45 -2.15 2.28
CA THR A 83 24.86 -3.30 2.96
C THR A 83 24.32 -2.94 4.35
N SER A 84 24.62 -1.73 4.81
CA SER A 84 24.07 -1.16 6.04
C SER A 84 23.58 0.27 5.82
N ARG A 85 22.74 0.75 6.75
CA ARG A 85 22.23 2.12 6.73
C ARG A 85 23.38 3.14 6.81
N GLU A 86 24.40 2.86 7.61
CA GLU A 86 25.55 3.74 7.83
C GLU A 86 26.36 3.93 6.53
N GLU A 87 26.53 2.87 5.75
CA GLU A 87 27.23 2.92 4.47
C GLU A 87 26.54 3.82 3.44
N THR A 88 25.21 3.96 3.50
CA THR A 88 24.45 4.88 2.63
C THR A 88 24.83 6.34 2.85
N PHE A 89 25.26 6.70 4.07
CA PHE A 89 25.76 8.03 4.41
C PHE A 89 27.24 8.23 4.05
N GLN A 90 27.96 7.15 3.75
CA GLN A 90 29.38 7.17 3.35
C GLN A 90 29.57 7.26 1.83
N GLY A 91 28.50 7.54 1.08
CA GLY A 91 28.55 7.69 -0.37
C GLY A 91 28.34 6.40 -1.16
N LYS A 92 28.03 5.28 -0.50
CA LYS A 92 27.57 4.06 -1.18
C LYS A 92 26.09 4.21 -1.57
N LYS A 93 25.86 4.57 -2.83
CA LYS A 93 24.54 5.00 -3.33
C LYS A 93 23.61 3.85 -3.70
N TRP A 94 24.14 2.63 -3.85
CA TRP A 94 23.38 1.48 -4.32
C TRP A 94 23.16 0.52 -3.16
N VAL A 95 21.90 0.19 -2.89
CA VAL A 95 21.51 -0.75 -1.82
C VAL A 95 20.64 -1.84 -2.48
N PRO A 96 20.96 -3.13 -2.30
CA PRO A 96 20.12 -4.22 -2.79
C PRO A 96 18.79 -4.34 -2.02
#